data_AF-A0A510DRU8-F1
#
_entry.id   AF-A0A510DRU8-F1
#
_cell.length_a   1.000
_cell.length_b   1.000
_cell.length_c   1.000
_cell.angle_alpha   90.00
_cell.angle_beta   90.00
_cell.angle_gamma   90.00
#
_symmetry.space_group_name_H-M   'P 1'
#
loop_
_entity.id
_entity.type
_entity.pdbx_description
1 polymer ?
#
loop_
_entity_poly.entity_id
_entity_poly.type
_entity_poly.pdbx_seq_one_letter_code
_entity_poly.pdbx_strand_id
1 'polypeptide(L)' 'MSGNKYYVGILVMFIIDIILYAVLPVFDKVSPAIGGLPFFYTYQTIMLVVSSILFLIPSLAGDKK' A
#
# COMPACT_ATOMS: atom_id res chain seq x y z
N MET A 1 -20.74 10.01 -4.15
CA MET A 1 -19.88 11.17 -3.79
C MET A 1 -19.78 12.17 -4.95
N SER A 2 -19.56 13.47 -4.71
CA SER A 2 -19.15 14.37 -5.82
C SER A 2 -17.80 13.89 -6.34
N GLY A 3 -17.55 13.93 -7.66
CA GLY A 3 -16.33 13.38 -8.27
C GLY A 3 -15.05 13.85 -7.58
N ASN A 4 -15.05 15.06 -7.03
CA ASN A 4 -13.93 15.63 -6.28
C ASN A 4 -13.55 14.81 -5.03
N LYS A 5 -14.52 14.26 -4.29
CA LYS A 5 -14.26 13.48 -3.07
C LYS A 5 -13.64 12.11 -3.36
N TYR A 6 -13.95 11.52 -4.52
CA TYR A 6 -13.37 10.25 -4.96
C TYR A 6 -11.87 10.41 -5.27
N TYR A 7 -11.51 11.43 -6.06
CA TYR A 7 -10.10 11.72 -6.39
C TYR A 7 -9.28 12.09 -5.15
N VAL A 8 -9.85 12.87 -4.23
CA VAL A 8 -9.21 13.14 -2.93
C VAL A 8 -9.00 11.85 -2.13
N GLY A 9 -9.98 10.93 -2.14
CA GLY A 9 -9.85 9.62 -1.51
C GLY A 9 -8.69 8.80 -2.08
N ILE A 10 -8.58 8.72 -3.42
CA ILE A 10 -7.46 8.04 -4.10
C ILE A 10 -6.12 8.68 -3.73
N LEU A 11 -6.03 10.01 -3.76
CA LEU A 11 -4.80 10.74 -3.43
C LEU A 11 -4.32 10.40 -2.01
N VAL A 12 -5.24 10.39 -1.04
CA VAL A 12 -4.93 10.04 0.35
C VAL A 12 -4.42 8.60 0.45
N MET A 13 -5.11 7.65 -0.20
CA MET A 13 -4.67 6.25 -0.20
C MET A 13 -3.28 6.07 -0.85
N PHE A 14 -3.00 6.82 -1.92
CA PHE A 14 -1.68 6.80 -2.57
C PHE A 14 -0.56 7.36 -1.69
N ILE A 15 -0.82 8.45 -0.95
CA ILE A 15 0.16 8.99 -0.01
C ILE A 15 0.45 7.98 1.11
N ILE A 16 -0.59 7.30 1.64
CA ILE A 16 -0.42 6.25 2.65
C ILE A 16 0.45 5.11 2.08
N ASP A 17 0.17 4.67 0.85
CA ASP A 17 0.92 3.61 0.18
C ASP A 17 2.41 3.96 0.04
N ILE A 18 2.73 5.18 -0.43
CA ILE A 18 4.11 5.68 -0.51
C ILE A 18 4.79 5.64 0.86
N ILE A 19 4.11 6.13 1.91
CA ILE A 19 4.68 6.15 3.27
C ILE A 19 4.97 4.72 3.71
N LEU A 20 4.06 3.77 3.48
CA LEU A 20 4.27 2.37 3.83
C LEU A 20 5.54 1.84 3.15
N TYR A 21 5.65 1.96 1.82
CA TYR A 21 6.86 1.52 1.09
C TYR A 21 8.15 2.22 1.57
N ALA A 22 8.06 3.50 1.94
CA ALA A 22 9.20 4.30 2.42
C ALA A 22 9.65 3.96 3.85
N VAL A 23 8.90 3.17 4.62
CA VAL A 23 9.29 2.70 5.96
C VAL A 23 10.22 1.47 5.89
N LEU A 24 10.35 0.82 4.73
CA LEU A 24 11.24 -0.32 4.53
C LEU A 24 12.71 -0.16 5.01
N PRO A 25 13.39 0.99 4.85
CA PRO A 25 14.76 1.18 5.36
C PRO A 25 14.85 1.33 6.88
N VAL A 26 13.72 1.54 7.59
CA VAL A 26 13.69 1.61 9.07
C VAL A 26 13.89 0.23 9.71
N PHE A 27 13.64 -0.84 8.95
CA PHE A 27 13.97 -2.19 9.38
C PHE A 27 15.48 -2.44 9.12
N ASP A 28 16.26 -2.55 10.19
CA ASP A 28 17.69 -2.86 10.17
C ASP A 28 17.93 -4.35 9.80
N LYS A 29 18.92 -4.61 8.93
CA LYS A 29 18.99 -5.81 8.06
C LYS A 29 20.42 -6.32 7.91
N VAL A 30 20.93 -7.02 8.92
CA VAL A 30 22.22 -7.73 8.79
C VAL A 30 22.14 -8.87 7.77
N SER A 31 20.99 -9.57 7.66
CA SER A 31 20.51 -10.35 6.49
C SER A 31 19.21 -11.12 6.82
N PRO A 32 18.06 -10.44 6.98
CA PRO A 32 16.81 -11.13 7.24
C PRO A 32 16.26 -11.77 5.95
N ALA A 33 15.94 -13.06 6.04
CA ALA A 33 15.30 -13.82 4.98
C ALA A 33 14.06 -14.54 5.53
N ILE A 34 12.99 -14.56 4.76
CA ILE A 34 11.74 -15.27 5.07
C ILE A 34 11.49 -16.27 3.95
N GLY A 35 11.38 -17.55 4.28
CA GLY A 35 11.17 -18.61 3.29
C GLY A 35 12.28 -18.72 2.24
N GLY A 36 13.52 -18.35 2.59
CA GLY A 36 14.66 -18.37 1.67
C GLY A 36 14.81 -17.14 0.77
N LEU A 37 13.90 -16.16 0.85
CA LEU A 37 13.96 -14.91 0.10
C LEU A 37 14.41 -13.76 1.00
N PRO A 38 15.24 -12.82 0.49
CA PRO A 38 15.53 -11.58 1.20
C PRO A 38 14.25 -10.86 1.61
N PHE A 39 14.22 -10.35 2.84
CA PHE A 39 13.06 -9.66 3.42
C PHE A 39 12.48 -8.57 2.51
N PHE A 40 13.34 -7.90 1.73
CA PHE A 40 12.91 -6.94 0.72
C PHE A 40 11.78 -7.48 -0.15
N TYR A 41 11.94 -8.67 -0.75
CA TYR A 41 10.96 -9.23 -1.67
C TYR A 41 9.67 -9.62 -0.98
N THR A 42 9.75 -10.28 0.18
CA THR A 42 8.57 -10.63 0.98
C THR A 42 7.79 -9.37 1.38
N TYR A 43 8.50 -8.32 1.76
CA TYR A 43 7.90 -7.04 2.07
C TYR A 43 7.20 -6.42 0.85
N GLN A 44 7.85 -6.43 -0.33
CA GLN A 44 7.21 -5.95 -1.56
C GLN A 44 5.93 -6.73 -1.88
N THR A 45 5.93 -8.05 -1.72
CA THR A 45 4.75 -8.90 -1.96
C THR A 45 3.61 -8.60 -0.97
N ILE A 46 3.93 -8.42 0.31
CA ILE A 46 2.93 -8.03 1.32
C ILE A 46 2.36 -6.66 0.97
N MET A 47 3.22 -5.70 0.61
CA MET A 47 2.77 -4.36 0.26
C MET A 47 1.88 -4.36 -0.97
N LEU A 48 2.13 -5.20 -1.97
CA LEU A 48 1.22 -5.35 -3.13
C LEU A 48 -0.22 -5.70 -2.71
N VAL A 49 -0.37 -6.60 -1.73
CA VAL A 49 -1.69 -6.98 -1.18
C VAL A 49 -2.30 -5.80 -0.42
N VAL A 50 -1.51 -5.10 0.38
CA VAL A 50 -1.94 -3.91 1.13
C VAL A 50 -2.40 -2.79 0.19
N SER A 51 -1.62 -2.46 -0.84
CA SER A 51 -1.97 -1.47 -1.86
C SER A 51 -3.28 -1.83 -2.56
N SER A 52 -3.43 -3.11 -2.94
CA SER A 52 -4.65 -3.59 -3.58
C SER A 52 -5.88 -3.34 -2.70
N ILE A 53 -5.78 -3.61 -1.39
CA ILE A 53 -6.86 -3.33 -0.43
C ILE A 53 -7.09 -1.82 -0.27
N LEU A 54 -6.02 -1.03 -0.14
CA LEU A 54 -6.09 0.43 0.01
C LEU A 54 -6.86 1.10 -1.15
N PHE A 55 -6.60 0.69 -2.39
CA PHE A 55 -7.29 1.23 -3.56
C PHE A 55 -8.66 0.62 -3.82
N LEU A 56 -8.96 -0.57 -3.27
CA LEU A 56 -10.30 -1.16 -3.30
C LEU A 56 -11.32 -0.29 -2.53
N ILE A 57 -10.92 0.30 -1.41
CA ILE A 57 -11.79 1.11 -0.54
C ILE A 57 -12.44 2.29 -1.29
N PRO A 58 -11.68 3.24 -1.88
CA PRO A 58 -12.27 4.35 -2.62
C PRO A 58 -12.99 3.89 -3.89
N SER A 59 -12.56 2.79 -4.51
CA SER A 59 -13.23 2.19 -5.67
C SER A 59 -14.65 1.74 -5.33
N LEU A 60 -14.81 0.91 -4.29
CA LEU A 60 -16.12 0.45 -3.81
C LEU A 60 -16.97 1.57 -3.21
N ALA A 61 -16.35 2.57 -2.57
CA ALA A 61 -17.07 3.74 -2.07
C ALA A 61 -17.54 4.68 -3.20
N GLY A 62 -16.83 4.70 -4.33
CA GLY A 62 -17.18 5.45 -5.54
C GLY A 62 -18.31 4.81 -6.34
N ASP A 63 -18.37 3.47 -6.34
CA ASP A 63 -19.34 2.65 -7.09
C ASP A 63 -20.76 2.65 -6.52
N LYS A 64 -20.93 3.03 -5.24
CA LYS A 64 -22.26 3.18 -4.60
C LYS A 64 -23.04 4.42 -5.10
N LYS A 65 -23.12 4.63 -6.41
CA LYS A 65 -23.92 5.68 -7.04
C LYS A 65 -25.06 5.09 -7.86
#